data_AF-A0A9E1IFN6-F1
#
_entry.id   AF-A0A9E1IFN6-F1
#
_cell.length_a   1.000
_cell.length_b   1.000
_cell.length_c   1.000
_cell.angle_alpha   90.00
_cell.angle_beta   90.00
_cell.angle_gamma   90.00
#
_symmetry.space_group_name_H-M   'P 1'
#
loop_
_entity.id
_entity.type
_entity.pdbx_description
1 polymer ?
#
loop_
_entity_poly.entity_id
_entity_poly.type
_entity_poly.pdbx_seq_one_letter_code
_entity_poly.pdbx_strand_id
1 'polypeptide(L)'
;ASSAGSSADLLNDLKSGYLLGANPRRQFIAQFAGIFSGTVATVAGFYLLVPDATVLNGVGDKAPAFPAPAAQAWKAVAEVFRMGFENMHPMHRQAIIVGLILGAIMVLLEKLLPKYKKWLPSPTGIGLGMILPFQYPFSMLVGAIGAAVWNWQSPKSFSEYMVPVAAGVIAGISIMGVLVAFLNSFVLG
;
A
#
# COMPACT_ATOMS: atom_id res chain seq x y z
N ALA A 1 3.79 -1.50 -14.89
CA ALA A 1 3.11 -2.34 -13.88
C ALA A 1 1.85 -1.66 -13.35
N SER A 2 1.93 -0.41 -12.89
CA SER A 2 0.78 0.32 -12.31
C SER A 2 -0.43 0.43 -13.24
N SER A 3 -0.25 0.76 -14.53
CA SER A 3 -1.36 0.89 -15.48
C SER A 3 -2.12 -0.41 -15.72
N ALA A 4 -1.42 -1.56 -15.69
CA ALA A 4 -2.05 -2.87 -15.83
C ALA A 4 -2.84 -3.24 -14.57
N GLY A 5 -2.32 -2.92 -13.39
CA GLY A 5 -3.02 -3.09 -12.10
C GLY A 5 -4.30 -2.27 -12.05
N SER A 6 -4.22 -0.96 -12.33
CA SER A 6 -5.39 -0.08 -12.36
C SER A 6 -6.45 -0.50 -13.37
N SER A 7 -6.03 -1.08 -14.51
CA SER A 7 -6.96 -1.65 -15.49
C SER A 7 -7.66 -2.91 -14.96
N ALA A 8 -6.92 -3.78 -14.26
CA ALA A 8 -7.49 -4.98 -13.64
C ALA A 8 -8.49 -4.63 -12.52
N ASP A 9 -8.16 -3.64 -11.69
CA ASP A 9 -9.05 -3.15 -10.64
C ASP A 9 -10.33 -2.55 -11.23
N LEU A 10 -10.20 -1.75 -12.29
CA LEU A 10 -11.34 -1.19 -13.02
C LEU A 10 -12.26 -2.29 -13.58
N LEU A 11 -11.70 -3.37 -14.14
CA LEU A 11 -12.50 -4.50 -14.61
C LEU A 11 -13.20 -5.24 -13.46
N ASN A 12 -12.56 -5.32 -12.30
CA ASN A 12 -13.16 -5.92 -11.11
C ASN A 12 -14.33 -5.08 -10.60
N ASP A 13 -14.21 -3.75 -10.61
CA ASP A 13 -15.28 -2.81 -10.24
C ASP A 13 -16.47 -2.87 -11.20
N LEU A 14 -16.21 -2.94 -12.51
CA LEU A 14 -17.28 -3.07 -13.52
C LEU A 14 -18.01 -4.40 -13.36
N LYS A 15 -17.28 -5.48 -13.05
CA LYS A 15 -17.88 -6.80 -12.81
C LYS A 15 -18.71 -6.84 -11.54
N SER A 16 -18.18 -6.31 -10.43
CA SER A 16 -18.91 -6.25 -9.16
C SER A 16 -20.14 -5.35 -9.27
N GLY A 17 -20.02 -4.19 -9.90
CA GLY A 17 -21.14 -3.29 -10.21
C GLY A 17 -22.20 -3.96 -11.08
N TYR A 18 -21.80 -4.68 -12.13
CA TYR A 18 -22.72 -5.45 -12.97
C TYR A 18 -23.51 -6.51 -12.19
N LEU A 19 -22.84 -7.25 -11.30
CA LEU A 19 -23.48 -8.25 -10.44
C LEU A 19 -24.48 -7.63 -9.45
N LEU A 20 -24.28 -6.37 -9.07
CA LEU A 20 -25.19 -5.58 -8.22
C LEU A 20 -26.29 -4.85 -9.02
N GLY A 21 -26.37 -5.07 -10.33
CA GLY A 21 -27.38 -4.47 -11.21
C GLY A 21 -27.04 -3.08 -11.74
N ALA A 22 -25.82 -2.58 -11.52
CA ALA A 22 -25.38 -1.32 -12.10
C ALA A 22 -25.13 -1.46 -13.62
N ASN A 23 -25.38 -0.39 -14.37
CA ASN A 23 -25.09 -0.35 -15.81
C ASN A 23 -23.59 -0.11 -16.05
N PRO A 24 -22.84 -1.07 -16.62
CA PRO A 24 -21.38 -0.95 -16.77
C PRO A 24 -20.95 0.25 -17.61
N ARG A 25 -21.74 0.64 -18.62
CA ARG A 25 -21.43 1.80 -19.47
C ARG A 25 -21.47 3.11 -18.70
N ARG A 26 -22.47 3.27 -17.82
CA ARG A 26 -22.59 4.47 -16.99
C ARG A 26 -21.49 4.52 -15.93
N GLN A 27 -21.14 3.38 -15.35
CA GLN A 27 -20.05 3.27 -14.37
C GLN A 27 -18.70 3.62 -15.01
N PHE A 28 -18.42 3.13 -16.22
CA PHE A 28 -17.22 3.49 -16.97
C PHE A 28 -17.13 5.00 -17.24
N ILE A 29 -18.22 5.62 -17.70
CA ILE A 29 -18.26 7.07 -17.95
C ILE A 29 -18.03 7.85 -16.65
N ALA A 30 -18.64 7.42 -15.54
CA ALA A 30 -18.45 8.05 -14.23
C ALA A 30 -16.99 7.93 -13.75
N GLN A 31 -16.36 6.76 -13.87
CA GLN A 31 -14.95 6.56 -13.54
C GLN A 31 -14.05 7.42 -14.43
N PHE A 32 -14.31 7.46 -15.74
CA PHE A 32 -13.56 8.28 -16.69
C PHE A 32 -13.66 9.77 -16.35
N ALA A 33 -14.86 10.28 -16.06
CA ALA A 33 -15.05 11.66 -15.61
C ALA A 33 -14.33 11.93 -14.28
N GLY A 34 -14.36 10.96 -13.36
CA GLY A 34 -13.66 11.01 -12.07
C GLY A 34 -12.14 11.12 -12.18
N ILE A 35 -11.53 10.65 -13.27
CA ILE A 35 -10.09 10.82 -13.50
C ILE A 35 -9.72 12.30 -13.54
N PHE A 36 -10.51 13.15 -14.19
CA PHE A 36 -10.18 14.57 -14.33
C PHE A 36 -10.27 15.30 -13.00
N SER A 37 -11.39 15.15 -12.29
CA SER A 37 -11.58 15.78 -10.98
C SER A 37 -10.61 15.22 -9.94
N GLY A 38 -10.40 13.90 -9.94
CA GLY A 38 -9.42 13.22 -9.10
C GLY A 38 -8.01 13.70 -9.38
N THR A 39 -7.61 13.83 -10.65
CA THR A 39 -6.27 14.35 -11.02
C THR A 39 -6.05 15.76 -10.49
N VAL A 40 -7.02 16.67 -10.70
CA VAL A 40 -6.91 18.05 -10.20
C VAL A 40 -6.79 18.07 -8.68
N ALA A 41 -7.66 17.32 -7.98
CA ALA A 41 -7.64 17.26 -6.53
C ALA A 41 -6.35 16.63 -5.98
N THR A 42 -5.85 15.55 -6.58
CA THR A 42 -4.63 14.86 -6.16
C THR A 42 -3.39 15.72 -6.43
N VAL A 43 -3.28 16.36 -7.60
CA VAL A 43 -2.14 17.24 -7.92
C VAL A 43 -2.12 18.44 -6.97
N ALA A 44 -3.25 19.11 -6.77
CA ALA A 44 -3.35 20.22 -5.84
C ALA A 44 -3.03 19.77 -4.40
N GLY A 45 -3.63 18.67 -3.93
CA GLY A 45 -3.37 18.11 -2.61
C GLY A 45 -1.92 17.69 -2.41
N PHE A 46 -1.27 17.12 -3.43
CA PHE A 46 0.14 16.74 -3.38
C PHE A 46 1.04 17.96 -3.21
N TYR A 47 0.86 19.02 -4.00
CA TYR A 47 1.67 20.24 -3.85
C TYR A 47 1.41 20.98 -2.55
N LEU A 48 0.20 20.90 -1.99
CA LEU A 48 -0.11 21.45 -0.67
C LEU A 48 0.56 20.67 0.46
N LEU A 49 0.56 19.33 0.38
CA LEU A 49 1.12 18.45 1.41
C LEU A 49 2.63 18.24 1.32
N VAL A 50 3.18 18.31 0.11
CA VAL A 50 4.59 18.04 -0.19
C VAL A 50 5.18 19.25 -0.95
N PRO A 51 5.38 20.38 -0.26
CA PRO A 51 6.00 21.56 -0.86
C PRO A 51 7.48 21.35 -1.22
N ASP A 52 8.16 20.42 -0.53
CA ASP A 52 9.57 20.10 -0.78
C ASP A 52 9.86 18.61 -0.53
N ALA A 53 10.84 18.05 -1.25
CA ALA A 53 11.24 16.64 -1.17
C ALA A 53 11.80 16.25 0.21
N THR A 54 12.18 17.26 1.01
CA THR A 54 12.60 17.16 2.40
C THR A 54 11.50 16.59 3.31
N VAL A 55 10.23 16.81 2.99
CA VAL A 55 9.07 16.29 3.75
C VAL A 55 8.93 14.76 3.59
N LEU A 56 9.37 14.23 2.45
CA LEU A 56 9.30 12.79 2.12
C LEU A 56 10.52 12.00 2.62
N ASN A 57 11.70 12.64 2.65
CA ASN A 57 12.98 11.99 2.96
C ASN A 57 13.45 12.23 4.40
N GLY A 58 12.95 13.26 5.07
CA GLY A 58 13.51 13.77 6.32
C GLY A 58 14.79 14.58 6.08
N VAL A 59 15.16 15.46 7.01
CA VAL A 59 16.40 16.26 6.96
C VAL A 59 17.07 16.24 8.33
N GLY A 60 18.32 15.78 8.39
CA GLY A 60 19.07 15.65 9.64
C GLY A 60 18.39 14.67 10.62
N ASP A 61 18.19 15.09 11.87
CA ASP A 61 17.54 14.30 12.93
C ASP A 61 16.00 14.32 12.88
N LYS A 62 15.38 14.99 11.89
CA LYS A 62 13.92 15.05 11.77
C LYS A 62 13.38 13.91 10.91
N ALA A 63 12.55 13.07 11.51
CA ALA A 63 11.85 12.00 10.81
C ALA A 63 10.96 12.57 9.68
N PRO A 64 10.83 11.86 8.54
CA PRO A 64 9.97 12.28 7.45
C PRO A 64 8.50 12.34 7.92
N ALA A 65 7.82 13.45 7.60
CA ALA A 65 6.40 13.61 7.94
C ALA A 65 5.51 12.68 7.09
N PHE A 66 5.92 12.41 5.85
CA PHE A 66 5.25 11.50 4.93
C PHE A 66 6.24 10.46 4.38
N PRO A 67 6.58 9.41 5.15
CA PRO A 67 7.49 8.38 4.69
C PRO A 67 6.90 7.66 3.47
N ALA A 68 7.60 7.74 2.34
CA ALA A 68 7.17 7.17 1.06
C ALA A 68 8.06 5.99 0.63
N PRO A 69 8.01 4.83 1.32
CA PRO A 69 8.92 3.71 1.08
C PRO A 69 8.81 3.16 -0.34
N ALA A 70 7.60 3.10 -0.89
CA ALA A 70 7.39 2.67 -2.27
C ALA A 70 8.05 3.61 -3.29
N ALA A 71 7.99 4.93 -3.07
CA ALA A 71 8.66 5.90 -3.93
C ALA A 71 10.18 5.79 -3.83
N GLN A 72 10.73 5.56 -2.64
CA GLN A 72 12.16 5.32 -2.44
C GLN A 72 12.65 4.08 -3.17
N ALA A 73 11.87 2.99 -3.16
CA ALA A 73 12.21 1.78 -3.91
C ALA A 73 12.31 2.05 -5.43
N TRP A 74 11.34 2.78 -6.00
CA TRP A 74 11.39 3.17 -7.42
C TRP A 74 12.52 4.12 -7.74
N LYS A 75 12.83 5.08 -6.85
CA LYS A 75 13.99 5.96 -6.97
C LYS A 75 15.29 5.15 -7.03
N ALA A 76 15.47 4.20 -6.12
CA ALA A 76 16.66 3.34 -6.10
C ALA A 76 16.81 2.55 -7.41
N VAL A 77 15.71 2.01 -7.95
CA VAL A 77 15.72 1.34 -9.26
C VAL A 77 16.14 2.31 -10.38
N ALA A 78 15.56 3.52 -10.42
CA ALA A 78 15.90 4.54 -11.42
C ALA A 78 17.37 4.98 -11.33
N GLU A 79 17.90 5.12 -10.11
CA GLU A 79 19.31 5.42 -9.86
C GLU A 79 20.24 4.32 -10.38
N VAL A 80 19.88 3.06 -10.18
CA VAL A 80 20.62 1.91 -10.73
C VAL A 80 20.61 1.92 -12.26
N PHE A 81 19.47 2.23 -12.89
CA PHE A 81 19.41 2.36 -14.35
C PHE A 81 20.24 3.53 -14.87
N ARG A 82 20.27 4.66 -14.14
CA ARG A 82 21.00 5.86 -14.54
C ARG A 82 22.51 5.72 -14.36
N MET A 83 22.95 5.18 -13.22
CA MET A 83 24.36 5.13 -12.82
C MET A 83 25.00 3.77 -13.10
N GLY A 84 24.22 2.73 -13.41
CA GLY A 84 24.70 1.38 -13.62
C GLY A 84 24.95 0.62 -12.32
N PHE A 85 24.94 -0.72 -12.40
CA PHE A 85 25.15 -1.61 -11.25
C PHE A 85 26.55 -1.50 -10.63
N GLU A 86 27.54 -1.01 -11.38
CA GLU A 86 28.92 -0.83 -10.92
C GLU A 86 29.06 0.29 -9.89
N ASN A 87 28.19 1.29 -9.93
CA ASN A 87 28.17 2.40 -8.97
C ASN A 87 27.38 2.09 -7.69
N MET A 88 26.79 0.89 -7.55
CA MET A 88 26.19 0.45 -6.29
C MET A 88 27.25 0.00 -5.30
N HIS A 89 27.09 0.41 -4.04
CA HIS A 89 27.90 -0.11 -2.94
C HIS A 89 27.88 -1.66 -2.93
N PRO A 90 29.04 -2.34 -2.81
CA PRO A 90 29.13 -3.81 -2.91
C PRO A 90 28.16 -4.55 -1.97
N MET A 91 27.91 -3.99 -0.78
CA MET A 91 26.95 -4.55 0.19
C MET A 91 25.51 -4.58 -0.34
N HIS A 92 25.07 -3.57 -1.11
CA HIS A 92 23.72 -3.56 -1.69
C HIS A 92 23.57 -4.68 -2.73
N ARG A 93 24.60 -4.92 -3.54
CA ARG A 93 24.62 -6.00 -4.52
C ARG A 93 24.50 -7.38 -3.85
N GLN A 94 25.27 -7.59 -2.77
CA GLN A 94 25.19 -8.82 -1.99
C GLN A 94 23.83 -8.98 -1.30
N ALA A 95 23.26 -7.92 -0.72
CA ALA A 95 21.95 -7.95 -0.08
C ALA A 95 20.82 -8.31 -1.06
N ILE A 96 20.88 -7.80 -2.31
CA ILE A 96 19.93 -8.16 -3.36
C ILE A 96 20.00 -9.67 -3.65
N ILE A 97 21.21 -10.21 -3.82
CA ILE A 97 21.42 -11.64 -4.12
C ILE A 97 20.92 -12.51 -2.96
N VAL A 98 21.33 -12.18 -1.73
CA VAL A 98 20.91 -12.91 -0.52
C VAL A 98 19.40 -12.83 -0.33
N GLY A 99 18.80 -11.65 -0.50
CA GLY A 99 17.36 -11.45 -0.41
C GLY A 99 16.59 -12.24 -1.47
N LEU A 100 17.10 -12.30 -2.70
CA LEU A 100 16.50 -13.09 -3.78
C LEU A 100 16.57 -14.60 -3.48
N ILE A 101 17.72 -15.08 -3.00
CA ILE A 101 17.90 -16.49 -2.63
C ILE A 101 16.98 -16.85 -1.46
N LEU A 102 17.00 -16.07 -0.38
CA LEU A 102 16.14 -16.32 0.79
C LEU A 102 14.66 -16.25 0.42
N GLY A 103 14.25 -15.23 -0.33
CA GLY A 103 12.87 -15.10 -0.81
C GLY A 103 12.43 -16.28 -1.68
N ALA A 104 13.29 -16.71 -2.61
CA ALA A 104 13.02 -17.87 -3.46
C ALA A 104 12.90 -19.16 -2.63
N ILE A 105 13.80 -19.38 -1.67
CA ILE A 105 13.74 -20.54 -0.76
C ILE A 105 12.44 -20.52 0.03
N MET A 106 12.04 -19.38 0.59
CA MET A 106 10.82 -19.28 1.37
C MET A 106 9.56 -19.57 0.53
N VAL A 107 9.48 -19.01 -0.68
CA VAL A 107 8.37 -19.28 -1.60
C VAL A 107 8.34 -20.74 -2.06
N LEU A 108 9.51 -21.34 -2.29
CA LEU A 108 9.63 -22.77 -2.63
C LEU A 108 9.21 -23.66 -1.45
N LEU A 109 9.62 -23.34 -0.22
CA LEU A 109 9.22 -24.07 0.98
C LEU A 109 7.71 -24.02 1.19
N GLU A 110 7.07 -22.87 1.00
CA GLU A 110 5.61 -22.78 1.04
C GLU A 110 4.93 -23.67 0.00
N LYS A 111 5.48 -23.76 -1.22
CA LYS A 111 4.94 -24.61 -2.28
C LYS A 111 5.16 -26.11 -2.03
N LEU A 112 6.34 -26.48 -1.55
CA LEU A 112 6.77 -27.88 -1.38
C LEU A 112 6.24 -28.51 -0.08
N LEU A 113 5.94 -27.70 0.95
CA LEU A 113 5.44 -28.17 2.24
C LEU A 113 4.03 -27.62 2.53
N PRO A 114 3.01 -27.93 1.70
CA PRO A 114 1.65 -27.41 1.88
C PRO A 114 1.04 -27.84 3.22
N LYS A 115 1.43 -29.01 3.75
CA LYS A 115 0.98 -29.52 5.05
C LYS A 115 1.50 -28.70 6.24
N TYR A 116 2.64 -28.01 6.10
CA TYR A 116 3.25 -27.20 7.16
C TYR A 116 3.08 -25.69 6.93
N LYS A 117 2.34 -25.27 5.91
CA LYS A 117 2.05 -23.86 5.60
C LYS A 117 1.57 -23.04 6.80
N LYS A 118 0.81 -23.64 7.71
CA LYS A 118 0.31 -22.97 8.92
C LYS A 118 1.43 -22.51 9.87
N TRP A 119 2.59 -23.15 9.83
CA TRP A 119 3.74 -22.90 10.70
C TRP A 119 4.89 -22.17 9.99
N LEU A 120 4.82 -22.05 8.65
CA LEU A 120 5.80 -21.30 7.88
C LEU A 120 5.49 -19.80 7.98
N PRO A 121 6.49 -18.96 8.26
CA PRO A 121 6.30 -17.52 8.28
C PRO A 121 6.02 -17.03 6.85
N SER A 122 5.03 -16.15 6.70
CA SER A 122 4.64 -15.62 5.39
C SER A 122 5.81 -14.82 4.77
N PRO A 123 6.31 -15.20 3.58
CA PRO A 123 7.34 -14.47 2.86
C PRO A 123 6.92 -13.03 2.58
N THR A 124 5.64 -12.83 2.23
CA THR A 124 5.06 -11.50 2.00
C THR A 124 5.04 -10.67 3.28
N GLY A 125 4.67 -11.27 4.41
CA GLY A 125 4.66 -10.58 5.70
C GLY A 125 6.05 -10.11 6.13
N ILE A 126 7.06 -10.96 5.97
CA ILE A 126 8.47 -10.61 6.25
C ILE A 126 8.95 -9.50 5.32
N GLY A 127 8.67 -9.61 4.02
CA GLY A 127 9.05 -8.59 3.04
C GLY A 127 8.43 -7.22 3.34
N LEU A 128 7.13 -7.19 3.67
CA LEU A 128 6.45 -5.96 4.08
C LEU A 128 7.04 -5.39 5.37
N GLY A 129 7.36 -6.24 6.36
CA GLY A 129 7.97 -5.82 7.62
C GLY A 129 9.37 -5.20 7.45
N MET A 130 10.14 -5.62 6.43
CA MET A 130 11.46 -5.05 6.14
C MET A 130 11.38 -3.68 5.42
N ILE A 131 10.28 -3.39 4.73
CA ILE A 131 10.13 -2.19 3.91
C ILE A 131 9.33 -1.09 4.62
N LEU A 132 8.37 -1.46 5.46
CA LEU A 132 7.45 -0.52 6.08
C LEU A 132 8.00 0.02 7.41
N PRO A 133 7.84 1.33 7.69
CA PRO A 133 8.06 1.89 9.02
C PRO A 133 7.24 1.16 10.10
N PHE A 134 7.81 0.97 11.28
CA PHE A 134 7.25 0.16 12.37
C PHE A 134 5.77 0.43 12.71
N GLN A 135 5.33 1.69 12.60
CA GLN A 135 3.94 2.06 12.84
C GLN A 135 2.94 1.29 11.97
N TYR A 136 3.27 1.00 10.70
CA TYR A 136 2.34 0.32 9.79
C TYR A 136 2.18 -1.17 10.13
N PRO A 137 3.26 -1.98 10.27
CA PRO A 137 3.13 -3.36 10.74
C PRO A 137 2.48 -3.47 12.12
N PHE A 138 2.75 -2.52 13.03
CA PHE A 138 2.13 -2.51 14.34
C PHE A 138 0.61 -2.26 14.26
N SER A 139 0.16 -1.27 13.48
CA SER A 139 -1.27 -1.05 13.25
C SER A 139 -1.94 -2.25 12.56
N MET A 140 -1.27 -2.90 11.62
CA MET A 140 -1.74 -4.15 11.00
C MET A 140 -1.89 -5.28 12.03
N LEU A 141 -0.93 -5.42 12.94
CA LEU A 141 -0.99 -6.41 14.03
C LEU A 141 -2.18 -6.15 14.95
N VAL A 142 -2.38 -4.91 15.38
CA VAL A 142 -3.53 -4.54 16.23
C VAL A 142 -4.85 -4.85 15.52
N GLY A 143 -4.97 -4.47 14.24
CA GLY A 143 -6.13 -4.82 13.41
C GLY A 143 -6.34 -6.33 13.28
N ALA A 144 -5.27 -7.09 13.07
CA ALA A 144 -5.31 -8.55 12.96
C ALA A 144 -5.73 -9.23 14.27
N ILE A 145 -5.28 -8.73 15.42
CA ILE A 145 -5.71 -9.22 16.74
C ILE A 145 -7.20 -8.94 16.93
N GLY A 146 -7.66 -7.73 16.64
CA GLY A 146 -9.09 -7.39 16.70
C GLY A 146 -9.94 -8.27 15.79
N ALA A 147 -9.47 -8.50 14.56
CA ALA A 147 -10.11 -9.40 13.60
C ALA A 147 -10.14 -10.85 14.09
N ALA A 148 -9.06 -11.35 14.72
CA ALA A 148 -9.00 -12.69 15.28
C ALA A 148 -9.95 -12.87 16.46
N VAL A 149 -10.05 -11.88 17.35
CA VAL A 149 -10.99 -11.88 18.48
C VAL A 149 -12.43 -11.87 17.99
N TRP A 150 -12.76 -11.04 16.99
CA TRP A 150 -14.09 -11.05 16.36
C TRP A 150 -14.38 -12.43 15.75
N ASN A 151 -13.47 -12.98 14.96
CA ASN A 151 -13.66 -14.30 14.36
C ASN A 151 -13.91 -15.38 15.42
N TRP A 152 -13.25 -15.30 16.58
CA TRP A 152 -13.46 -16.24 17.67
C TRP A 152 -14.83 -16.09 18.35
N GLN A 153 -15.29 -14.85 18.56
CA GLN A 153 -16.59 -14.58 19.21
C GLN A 153 -17.79 -14.79 18.29
N SER A 154 -17.67 -14.45 17.00
CA SER A 154 -18.78 -14.47 16.05
C SER A 154 -18.32 -14.72 14.61
N PRO A 155 -18.03 -15.99 14.24
CA PRO A 155 -17.54 -16.34 12.91
C PRO A 155 -18.49 -15.93 11.78
N LYS A 156 -19.82 -16.05 11.98
CA LYS A 156 -20.83 -15.68 10.97
C LYS A 156 -20.79 -14.19 10.64
N SER A 157 -20.74 -13.35 11.67
CA SER A 157 -20.66 -11.89 11.50
C SER A 157 -19.30 -11.50 10.90
N PHE A 158 -18.21 -12.13 11.34
CA PHE A 158 -16.88 -11.90 10.78
C PHE A 158 -16.85 -12.16 9.26
N SER A 159 -17.39 -13.28 8.78
CA SER A 159 -17.35 -13.62 7.35
C SER A 159 -18.12 -12.65 6.45
N GLU A 160 -19.12 -11.97 7.00
CA GLU A 160 -19.98 -11.05 6.24
C GLU A 160 -19.50 -9.60 6.33
N TYR A 161 -19.05 -9.16 7.52
CA TYR A 161 -18.81 -7.74 7.80
C TYR A 161 -17.34 -7.34 7.94
N MET A 162 -16.40 -8.28 8.06
CA MET A 162 -14.98 -7.95 8.27
C MET A 162 -14.42 -7.07 7.14
N VAL A 163 -14.66 -7.48 5.88
CA VAL A 163 -14.18 -6.76 4.69
C VAL A 163 -14.76 -5.34 4.60
N PRO A 164 -16.10 -5.12 4.64
CA PRO A 164 -16.65 -3.78 4.55
C PRO A 164 -16.27 -2.88 5.74
N VAL A 165 -16.18 -3.43 6.96
CA VAL A 165 -15.76 -2.65 8.14
C VAL A 165 -14.30 -2.22 8.02
N ALA A 166 -13.40 -3.14 7.67
CA ALA A 166 -11.99 -2.81 7.46
C ALA A 166 -11.81 -1.78 6.34
N ALA A 167 -12.51 -1.94 5.22
CA ALA A 167 -12.50 -0.98 4.12
C ALA A 167 -13.00 0.40 4.57
N GLY A 168 -14.09 0.45 5.35
CA GLY A 168 -14.63 1.69 5.91
C GLY A 168 -13.66 2.41 6.84
N VAL A 169 -12.97 1.67 7.72
CA VAL A 169 -11.93 2.25 8.61
C VAL A 169 -10.77 2.82 7.81
N ILE A 170 -10.27 2.09 6.81
CA ILE A 170 -9.19 2.56 5.94
C ILE A 170 -9.61 3.84 5.20
N ALA A 171 -10.78 3.83 4.57
CA ALA A 171 -11.32 4.99 3.86
C ALA A 171 -11.53 6.18 4.80
N GLY A 172 -12.06 5.96 6.00
CA GLY A 172 -12.30 7.00 7.01
C GLY A 172 -11.01 7.68 7.46
N ILE A 173 -9.95 6.92 7.74
CA ILE A 173 -8.65 7.48 8.12
C ILE A 173 -8.07 8.31 6.96
N SER A 174 -8.20 7.84 5.71
CA SER A 174 -7.75 8.60 4.54
C SER A 174 -8.51 9.92 4.37
N ILE A 175 -9.83 9.91 4.46
CA ILE A 175 -10.67 11.12 4.35
C ILE A 175 -10.34 12.11 5.47
N MET A 176 -10.21 11.62 6.71
CA MET A 176 -9.85 12.47 7.85
C MET A 176 -8.46 13.08 7.67
N GLY A 177 -7.49 12.33 7.14
CA GLY A 177 -6.16 12.85 6.81
C GLY A 177 -6.20 14.03 5.83
N VAL A 178 -7.03 13.93 4.78
CA VAL A 178 -7.23 15.04 3.82
C VAL A 178 -7.89 16.24 4.49
N LEU A 179 -8.91 16.02 5.32
CA LEU A 179 -9.60 17.10 6.04
C LEU A 179 -8.65 17.83 7.00
N VAL A 180 -7.86 17.10 7.78
CA VAL A 180 -6.87 17.69 8.70
C VAL A 180 -5.82 18.48 7.92
N ALA A 181 -5.32 17.94 6.82
CA ALA A 181 -4.37 18.64 5.95
C ALA A 181 -4.95 19.95 5.40
N PHE A 182 -6.20 19.92 4.94
CA PHE A 182 -6.90 21.10 4.46
C PHE A 182 -7.07 22.15 5.57
N LEU A 183 -7.54 21.74 6.74
CA LEU A 183 -7.72 22.63 7.89
C LEU A 183 -6.41 23.28 8.34
N ASN A 184 -5.33 22.49 8.45
CA ASN A 184 -4.01 23.02 8.81
C ASN A 184 -3.46 23.99 7.76
N SER A 185 -3.72 23.76 6.48
CA SER A 185 -3.16 24.57 5.40
C SER A 185 -3.92 25.88 5.15
N PHE A 186 -5.23 25.91 5.43
CA PHE A 186 -6.08 27.06 5.05
C PHE A 186 -6.75 27.78 6.23
N VAL A 187 -6.87 27.15 7.41
CA VAL A 187 -7.57 27.72 8.56
C VAL A 187 -6.61 28.08 9.70
N LEU A 188 -5.57 27.27 9.90
CA LEU A 188 -4.60 27.43 11.00
C LEU A 188 -3.21 27.92 10.55
N GLY A 189 -2.95 27.95 9.24
CA GLY A 189 -1.74 28.50 8.62
C GLY A 189 -1.96 29.93 8.16
#